data_AF-A0A023GMR9-F1
#
_entry.id   AF-A0A023GMR9-F1
#
_cell.length_a   1.000
_cell.length_b   1.000
_cell.length_c   1.000
_cell.angle_alpha   90.00
_cell.angle_beta   90.00
_cell.angle_gamma   90.00
#
_symmetry.space_group_name_H-M   'P 1'
#
loop_
_entity.id
_entity.type
_entity.pdbx_description
1 polymer ?
#
loop_
_entity_poly.entity_id
_entity_poly.type
_entity_poly.pdbx_seq_one_letter_code
_entity_poly.pdbx_strand_id
1 'polypeptide(L)'
;MEASRGMLLLAAALLGYVATASAAKCSMLGFCDNKNKLPCIYNGVPKPVTDESARTIMKEACGDYFSIHGDSLCCDAAQIKELAKQVKALEEVGLRRCEACYANFQKLLCNMACSPHQGDFLRVVHYDDEPHEVAEHVSFYVDYKTLRNIYGSCINPKKFLRFLPLSFAYCGQDYQNCTMNLWYGALGKRRAGLTSVDVTFEPVDQEAIFTGLREYRPFKDSMYGCNETVSGKTCACEDCEAVCEDADDAVKTAPLST
;
A
#
# COMPACT_ATOMS: atom_id res chain seq x y z
N MET A 1 63.70 -2.48 -22.45
CA MET A 1 62.42 -1.91 -22.93
C MET A 1 61.29 -2.90 -22.61
N GLU A 2 60.99 -3.11 -21.34
CA GLU A 2 59.89 -4.00 -20.90
C GLU A 2 59.39 -3.50 -19.54
N ALA A 3 58.67 -2.38 -19.55
CA ALA A 3 58.01 -1.84 -18.36
C ALA A 3 56.88 -0.89 -18.77
N SER A 4 55.96 -1.33 -19.65
CA SER A 4 54.81 -0.48 -20.01
C SER A 4 53.65 -1.25 -20.66
N ARG A 5 53.30 -2.44 -20.15
CA ARG A 5 52.11 -3.19 -20.62
C ARG A 5 51.34 -3.87 -19.49
N GLY A 6 51.46 -3.37 -18.25
CA GLY A 6 50.76 -3.90 -17.07
C GLY A 6 49.73 -2.96 -16.45
N MET A 7 49.56 -1.75 -16.98
CA MET A 7 48.80 -0.67 -16.31
C MET A 7 47.56 -0.19 -17.08
N LEU A 8 47.12 -0.93 -18.11
CA LEU A 8 45.92 -0.58 -18.89
C LEU A 8 44.74 -1.56 -18.77
N LEU A 9 44.83 -2.58 -17.91
CA LEU A 9 43.75 -3.58 -17.74
C LEU A 9 43.00 -3.48 -16.39
N LEU A 10 43.25 -2.45 -15.58
CA LEU A 10 42.55 -2.24 -14.30
C LEU A 10 41.54 -1.08 -14.33
N ALA A 11 41.40 -0.36 -15.45
CA ALA A 11 40.50 0.80 -15.55
C ALA A 11 39.09 0.47 -16.09
N ALA A 12 38.77 -0.79 -16.38
CA ALA A 12 37.51 -1.18 -17.04
C ALA A 12 36.54 -1.98 -16.16
N ALA A 13 36.78 -2.10 -14.84
CA ALA A 13 35.94 -2.89 -13.92
C ALA A 13 35.27 -2.05 -12.81
N LEU A 14 34.99 -0.78 -13.08
CA LEU A 14 34.20 0.09 -12.19
C LEU A 14 33.13 0.86 -12.99
N LEU A 15 32.41 0.16 -13.86
CA LEU A 15 31.03 0.55 -14.13
C LEU A 15 30.21 0.10 -12.92
N GLY A 16 30.34 0.87 -11.84
CA GLY A 16 29.50 0.73 -10.67
C GLY A 16 28.05 0.81 -11.12
N TYR A 17 27.27 -0.19 -10.73
CA TYR A 17 25.83 -0.19 -10.84
C TYR A 17 25.32 0.95 -9.95
N VAL A 18 25.29 2.18 -10.47
CA VAL A 18 24.61 3.29 -9.81
C VAL A 18 23.13 2.98 -9.96
N ALA A 19 22.58 2.27 -8.98
CA ALA A 19 21.15 2.29 -8.77
C ALA A 19 20.78 3.76 -8.58
N THR A 20 20.21 4.38 -9.61
CA THR A 20 19.66 5.73 -9.51
C THR A 20 18.48 5.62 -8.54
N ALA A 21 18.74 5.87 -7.26
CA ALA A 21 17.70 6.12 -6.28
C ALA A 21 16.85 7.26 -6.86
N SER A 22 15.57 7.01 -7.09
CA SER A 22 14.64 8.06 -7.50
C SER A 22 14.67 9.13 -6.41
N ALA A 23 14.84 10.39 -6.81
CA ALA A 23 14.75 11.49 -5.86
C ALA A 23 13.36 11.49 -5.23
N ALA A 24 13.28 11.56 -3.90
CA ALA A 24 12.03 11.60 -3.17
C ALA A 24 11.13 12.72 -3.71
N LYS A 25 9.90 12.37 -4.07
CA LYS A 25 8.96 13.25 -4.76
C LYS A 25 7.53 12.87 -4.40
N CYS A 26 6.67 13.86 -4.32
CA CYS A 26 5.24 13.68 -4.09
C CYS A 26 4.44 13.69 -5.39
N SER A 27 3.21 13.22 -5.31
CA SER A 27 2.17 13.45 -6.32
C SER A 27 1.05 14.35 -5.81
N MET A 28 0.83 14.36 -4.49
CA MET A 28 -0.17 15.17 -3.82
C MET A 28 0.36 15.70 -2.49
N LEU A 29 -0.15 16.85 -2.04
CA LEU A 29 0.18 17.42 -0.72
C LEU A 29 -0.82 18.51 -0.33
N GLY A 30 -1.33 18.46 0.90
CA GLY A 30 -2.36 19.36 1.42
C GLY A 30 -3.73 19.15 0.78
N PHE A 31 -4.74 19.88 1.26
CA PHE A 31 -6.09 19.88 0.70
C PHE A 31 -6.41 21.19 -0.04
N CYS A 32 -6.76 21.09 -1.31
CA CYS A 32 -7.22 22.22 -2.12
C CYS A 32 -8.75 22.34 -2.07
N ASP A 33 -9.46 21.21 -1.92
CA ASP A 33 -10.85 21.18 -1.52
C ASP A 33 -10.98 20.69 -0.08
N ASN A 34 -11.09 21.64 0.85
CA ASN A 34 -11.23 21.34 2.27
C ASN A 34 -12.58 20.72 2.64
N LYS A 35 -13.63 20.94 1.84
CA LYS A 35 -14.98 20.42 2.10
C LYS A 35 -15.04 18.94 1.78
N ASN A 36 -14.52 18.56 0.63
CA ASN A 36 -14.52 17.17 0.15
C ASN A 36 -13.23 16.41 0.49
N LYS A 37 -12.26 17.07 1.14
CA LYS A 37 -10.94 16.51 1.50
C LYS A 37 -10.15 16.03 0.27
N LEU A 38 -10.27 16.74 -0.85
CA LEU A 38 -9.53 16.40 -2.05
C LEU A 38 -8.12 17.02 -1.99
N PRO A 39 -7.05 16.22 -2.18
CA PRO A 39 -5.70 16.72 -2.12
C PRO A 39 -5.37 17.71 -3.23
N CYS A 40 -4.41 18.60 -2.99
CA CYS A 40 -3.79 19.35 -4.07
C CYS A 40 -2.84 18.45 -4.87
N ILE A 41 -2.74 18.67 -6.17
CA ILE A 41 -1.68 18.10 -7.01
C ILE A 41 -0.36 18.76 -6.65
N TYR A 42 0.65 17.96 -6.30
CA TYR A 42 1.94 18.47 -5.86
C TYR A 42 3.07 17.54 -6.30
N ASN A 43 3.89 18.02 -7.24
CA ASN A 43 5.03 17.29 -7.81
C ASN A 43 6.37 17.72 -7.18
N GLY A 44 6.37 18.26 -5.97
CA GLY A 44 7.59 18.73 -5.30
C GLY A 44 8.23 17.69 -4.38
N VAL A 45 9.18 18.14 -3.56
CA VAL A 45 9.85 17.32 -2.55
C VAL A 45 8.97 17.13 -1.31
N PRO A 46 9.12 16.01 -0.57
CA PRO A 46 8.45 15.82 0.72
C PRO A 46 8.74 16.96 1.70
N LYS A 47 7.80 17.24 2.60
CA LYS A 47 7.91 18.33 3.58
C LYS A 47 7.95 17.79 5.02
N PRO A 48 8.71 18.42 5.92
CA PRO A 48 8.80 17.98 7.31
C PRO A 48 7.44 18.14 8.02
N VAL A 49 7.03 17.09 8.72
CA VAL A 49 5.86 17.10 9.61
C VAL A 49 6.31 17.56 11.00
N THR A 50 6.17 18.85 11.26
CA THR A 50 6.59 19.50 12.51
C THR A 50 5.51 19.57 13.59
N ASP A 51 4.26 19.27 13.25
CA ASP A 51 3.14 19.31 14.19
C ASP A 51 3.13 18.06 15.08
N GLU A 52 3.41 18.22 16.38
CA GLU A 52 3.53 17.11 17.33
C GLU A 52 2.24 16.29 17.50
N SER A 53 1.07 16.94 17.37
CA SER A 53 -0.22 16.24 17.41
C SER A 53 -0.37 15.32 16.19
N ALA A 54 -0.05 15.81 14.99
CA ALA A 54 -0.03 15.00 13.77
C ALA A 54 0.99 13.87 13.87
N ARG A 55 2.17 14.12 14.46
CA ARG A 55 3.19 13.07 14.66
C ARG A 55 2.68 11.94 15.54
N THR A 56 1.95 12.28 16.60
CA THR A 56 1.31 11.31 17.51
C THR A 56 0.23 10.51 16.78
N ILE A 57 -0.65 11.19 16.04
CA ILE A 57 -1.73 10.56 15.25
C ILE A 57 -1.15 9.62 14.19
N MET A 58 -0.09 10.03 13.50
CA MET A 58 0.58 9.19 12.50
C MET A 58 1.16 7.93 13.16
N LYS A 59 1.72 8.04 14.37
CA LYS A 59 2.24 6.88 15.10
C LYS A 59 1.13 5.88 15.45
N GLU A 60 -0.03 6.38 15.88
CA GLU A 60 -1.20 5.55 16.17
C GLU A 60 -1.77 4.89 14.91
N ALA A 61 -1.85 5.65 13.81
CA ALA A 61 -2.46 5.20 12.56
C ALA A 61 -1.54 4.35 11.68
N CYS A 62 -0.23 4.56 11.71
CA CYS A 62 0.74 3.97 10.78
C CYS A 62 1.96 3.34 11.49
N GLY A 63 1.97 3.25 12.82
CA GLY A 63 3.08 2.70 13.59
C GLY A 63 4.33 3.58 13.53
N ASP A 64 5.51 2.98 13.56
CA ASP A 64 6.79 3.70 13.58
C ASP A 64 7.21 4.26 12.19
N TYR A 65 6.25 4.82 11.44
CA TYR A 65 6.44 5.30 10.07
C TYR A 65 7.57 6.35 9.95
N PHE A 66 7.66 7.28 10.90
CA PHE A 66 8.74 8.28 10.93
C PHE A 66 10.12 7.68 11.16
N SER A 67 10.22 6.59 11.93
CA SER A 67 11.50 5.91 12.16
C SER A 67 12.01 5.23 10.89
N ILE A 68 11.10 4.83 10.00
CA ILE A 68 11.40 4.14 8.74
C ILE A 68 11.69 5.15 7.62
N HIS A 69 10.88 6.21 7.51
CA HIS A 69 10.87 7.11 6.36
C HIS A 69 11.42 8.52 6.63
N GLY A 70 11.75 8.85 7.88
CA GLY A 70 12.09 10.21 8.29
C GLY A 70 10.87 11.09 8.50
N ASP A 71 11.09 12.36 8.85
CA ASP A 71 10.03 13.32 9.16
C ASP A 71 9.46 14.06 7.94
N SER A 72 10.12 13.95 6.79
CA SER A 72 9.75 14.62 5.56
C SER A 72 8.86 13.70 4.71
N LEU A 73 7.56 14.01 4.66
CA LEU A 73 6.52 13.17 4.08
C LEU A 73 5.74 13.90 2.98
N CYS A 74 5.00 13.14 2.17
CA CYS A 74 4.07 13.67 1.16
C CYS A 74 2.66 13.90 1.70
N CYS A 75 2.55 14.17 3.01
CA CYS A 75 1.30 14.53 3.65
C CYS A 75 1.53 15.59 4.73
N ASP A 76 0.54 16.46 4.94
CA ASP A 76 0.56 17.44 6.02
C ASP A 76 -0.26 17.00 7.25
N ALA A 77 -0.30 17.84 8.28
CA ALA A 77 -1.03 17.56 9.52
C ALA A 77 -2.54 17.33 9.31
N ALA A 78 -3.16 17.96 8.30
CA ALA A 78 -4.57 17.78 8.01
C ALA A 78 -4.80 16.44 7.28
N GLN A 79 -3.94 16.08 6.34
CA GLN A 79 -3.98 14.80 5.65
C GLN A 79 -3.70 13.63 6.59
N ILE A 80 -2.78 13.77 7.55
CA ILE A 80 -2.53 12.73 8.58
C ILE A 80 -3.78 12.48 9.42
N LYS A 81 -4.49 13.54 9.83
CA LYS A 81 -5.75 13.41 10.58
C LYS A 81 -6.82 12.69 9.76
N GLU A 82 -6.86 12.91 8.45
CA GLU A 82 -7.79 12.23 7.56
C GLU A 82 -7.40 10.77 7.33
N LEU A 83 -6.11 10.50 7.11
CA LEU A 83 -5.55 9.15 6.99
C LEU A 83 -5.86 8.31 8.23
N ALA A 84 -5.76 8.87 9.44
CA ALA A 84 -6.13 8.17 10.66
C ALA A 84 -7.60 7.72 10.68
N LYS A 85 -8.52 8.53 10.14
CA LYS A 85 -9.92 8.12 9.98
C LYS A 85 -10.07 7.02 8.95
N GLN A 86 -9.36 7.11 7.83
CA GLN A 86 -9.38 6.11 6.76
C GLN A 86 -8.83 4.75 7.24
N VAL A 87 -7.74 4.76 8.00
CA VAL A 87 -7.19 3.55 8.65
C VAL A 87 -8.21 2.98 9.65
N LYS A 88 -8.84 3.83 10.47
CA LYS A 88 -9.89 3.37 11.40
C LYS A 88 -11.10 2.79 10.67
N ALA A 89 -11.46 3.32 9.50
CA ALA A 89 -12.56 2.81 8.69
C ALA A 89 -12.33 1.35 8.23
N LEU A 90 -11.08 0.87 8.17
CA LEU A 90 -10.76 -0.55 7.95
C LEU A 90 -11.43 -1.47 8.99
N GLU A 91 -11.60 -0.98 10.22
CA GLU A 91 -12.28 -1.71 11.29
C GLU A 91 -13.79 -1.83 11.02
N GLU A 92 -14.41 -0.75 10.56
CA GLU A 92 -15.84 -0.66 10.28
C GLU A 92 -16.24 -1.56 9.11
N VAL A 93 -15.35 -1.67 8.12
CA VAL A 93 -15.51 -2.63 7.02
C VAL A 93 -15.10 -4.06 7.46
N GLY A 94 -14.57 -4.28 8.66
CA GLY A 94 -14.34 -5.61 9.21
C GLY A 94 -13.02 -6.27 8.81
N LEU A 95 -12.07 -5.51 8.25
CA LEU A 95 -10.72 -6.02 7.92
C LEU A 95 -9.90 -6.34 9.18
N ARG A 96 -10.32 -5.83 10.35
CA ARG A 96 -9.66 -6.12 11.65
C ARG A 96 -10.04 -7.48 12.26
N ARG A 97 -10.85 -8.30 11.59
CA ARG A 97 -11.06 -9.71 11.99
C ARG A 97 -9.79 -10.54 11.82
N CYS A 98 -8.94 -10.16 10.87
CA CYS A 98 -7.64 -10.75 10.62
C CYS A 98 -6.56 -9.66 10.73
N GLU A 99 -5.69 -9.77 11.74
CA GLU A 99 -4.69 -8.72 12.02
C GLU A 99 -3.67 -8.58 10.88
N ALA A 100 -3.30 -9.68 10.20
CA ALA A 100 -2.45 -9.64 9.02
C ALA A 100 -3.09 -8.82 7.88
N CYS A 101 -4.38 -9.04 7.61
CA CYS A 101 -5.14 -8.27 6.62
C CYS A 101 -5.18 -6.77 6.96
N TYR A 102 -5.50 -6.44 8.21
CA TYR A 102 -5.54 -5.06 8.69
C TYR A 102 -4.17 -4.38 8.55
N ALA A 103 -3.09 -5.00 9.02
CA ALA A 103 -1.74 -4.45 8.96
C ALA A 103 -1.26 -4.22 7.52
N ASN A 104 -1.56 -5.16 6.62
CA ASN A 104 -1.26 -5.06 5.20
C ASN A 104 -1.95 -3.85 4.55
N PHE A 105 -3.24 -3.65 4.79
CA PHE A 105 -3.97 -2.49 4.27
C PHE A 105 -3.56 -1.17 4.90
N GLN A 106 -3.34 -1.16 6.21
CA GLN A 106 -2.80 0.00 6.90
C GLN A 106 -1.51 0.44 6.23
N LYS A 107 -0.58 -0.49 5.99
CA LYS A 107 0.69 -0.23 5.30
C LYS A 107 0.49 0.31 3.87
N LEU A 108 -0.47 -0.26 3.12
CA LEU A 108 -0.81 0.20 1.78
C LEU A 108 -1.34 1.64 1.77
N LEU A 109 -2.29 1.97 2.65
CA LEU A 109 -2.89 3.31 2.75
C LEU A 109 -1.87 4.35 3.23
N CYS A 110 -1.08 4.02 4.26
CA CYS A 110 -0.05 4.93 4.77
C CYS A 110 0.99 5.29 3.70
N ASN A 111 1.43 4.30 2.90
CA ASN A 111 2.37 4.57 1.81
C ASN A 111 1.75 5.34 0.65
N MET A 112 0.50 5.02 0.27
CA MET A 112 -0.20 5.77 -0.74
C MET A 112 -0.36 7.25 -0.35
N ALA A 113 -0.72 7.51 0.91
CA ALA A 113 -1.03 8.86 1.37
C ALA A 113 0.22 9.70 1.71
N CYS A 114 1.24 9.11 2.34
CA CYS A 114 2.28 9.86 3.02
C CYS A 114 3.72 9.54 2.59
N SER A 115 3.96 8.51 1.77
CA SER A 115 5.33 8.10 1.43
C SER A 115 6.15 9.25 0.84
N PRO A 116 7.41 9.44 1.26
CA PRO A 116 8.30 10.41 0.63
C PRO A 116 8.59 10.11 -0.85
N HIS A 117 8.31 8.89 -1.29
CA HIS A 117 8.47 8.42 -2.68
C HIS A 117 7.12 8.22 -3.38
N GLN A 118 6.04 8.85 -2.89
CA GLN A 118 4.69 8.74 -3.46
C GLN A 118 4.67 8.96 -4.99
N GLY A 119 5.51 9.87 -5.49
CA GLY A 119 5.64 10.20 -6.91
C GLY A 119 6.13 9.07 -7.82
N ASP A 120 6.70 8.00 -7.25
CA ASP A 120 7.22 6.85 -7.99
C ASP A 120 6.09 5.88 -8.38
N PHE A 121 5.06 5.75 -7.54
CA PHE A 121 4.00 4.76 -7.72
C PHE A 121 2.59 5.36 -7.84
N LEU A 122 2.40 6.63 -7.51
CA LEU A 122 1.08 7.27 -7.55
C LEU A 122 1.02 8.30 -8.67
N ARG A 123 0.08 8.13 -9.59
CA ARG A 123 -0.17 9.07 -10.70
C ARG A 123 -1.53 9.72 -10.52
N VAL A 124 -1.58 11.05 -10.55
CA VAL A 124 -2.86 11.76 -10.68
C VAL A 124 -3.37 11.65 -12.11
N VAL A 125 -4.66 11.31 -12.26
CA VAL A 125 -5.32 11.12 -13.56
C VAL A 125 -6.25 12.29 -13.82
N HIS A 126 -6.15 12.86 -15.02
CA HIS A 126 -7.04 13.89 -15.54
C HIS A 126 -7.95 13.27 -16.60
N TYR A 127 -9.24 13.58 -16.57
CA TYR A 127 -10.22 13.09 -17.56
C TYR A 127 -10.60 14.15 -18.59
N ASP A 128 -10.13 15.37 -18.41
CA ASP A 128 -10.28 16.50 -19.32
C ASP A 128 -8.92 17.19 -19.53
N ASP A 129 -8.90 18.16 -20.44
CA ASP A 129 -7.70 18.93 -20.80
C ASP A 129 -7.52 20.19 -19.94
N GLU A 130 -8.32 20.37 -18.88
CA GLU A 130 -8.25 21.57 -18.05
C GLU A 130 -7.16 21.45 -16.96
N PRO A 131 -6.44 22.54 -16.65
CA PRO A 131 -5.48 22.54 -15.56
C PRO A 131 -6.21 22.36 -14.23
N HIS A 132 -5.94 21.24 -13.55
CA HIS A 132 -6.50 20.93 -12.24
C HIS A 132 -5.49 21.22 -11.12
N GLU A 133 -5.93 21.89 -10.07
CA GLU A 133 -5.18 22.00 -8.81
C GLU A 133 -5.49 20.84 -7.86
N VAL A 134 -6.60 20.14 -8.07
CA VAL A 134 -7.16 19.11 -7.19
C VAL A 134 -6.96 17.72 -7.80
N ALA A 135 -6.53 16.77 -6.98
CA ALA A 135 -6.49 15.36 -7.35
C ALA A 135 -7.82 14.70 -6.97
N GLU A 136 -8.61 14.34 -7.98
CA GLU A 136 -9.86 13.58 -7.77
C GLU A 136 -9.68 12.08 -7.97
N HIS A 137 -8.79 11.72 -8.90
CA HIS A 137 -8.56 10.34 -9.31
C HIS A 137 -7.06 10.06 -9.41
N VAL A 138 -6.67 8.88 -8.97
CA VAL A 138 -5.27 8.43 -9.01
C VAL A 138 -5.17 7.00 -9.51
N SER A 139 -4.13 6.71 -10.31
CA SER A 139 -3.64 5.36 -10.55
C SER A 139 -2.55 5.07 -9.53
N PHE A 140 -2.73 4.03 -8.72
CA PHE A 140 -1.75 3.56 -7.76
C PHE A 140 -1.13 2.27 -8.30
N TYR A 141 0.10 2.37 -8.82
CA TYR A 141 0.86 1.25 -9.33
C TYR A 141 1.46 0.46 -8.17
N VAL A 142 1.09 -0.82 -8.06
CA VAL A 142 1.53 -1.69 -6.98
C VAL A 142 2.00 -3.02 -7.56
N ASP A 143 3.05 -3.58 -6.99
CA ASP A 143 3.55 -4.89 -7.39
C ASP A 143 2.42 -5.92 -7.28
N TYR A 144 2.23 -6.69 -8.35
CA TYR A 144 1.13 -7.63 -8.46
C TYR A 144 1.14 -8.65 -7.30
N LYS A 145 2.32 -9.11 -6.86
CA LYS A 145 2.44 -10.04 -5.73
C LYS A 145 2.10 -9.36 -4.42
N THR A 146 2.51 -8.10 -4.24
CA THR A 146 2.06 -7.29 -3.09
C THR A 146 0.53 -7.23 -3.03
N LEU A 147 -0.16 -6.82 -4.11
CA LEU A 147 -1.63 -6.79 -4.13
C LEU A 147 -2.27 -8.16 -3.91
N ARG A 148 -1.70 -9.22 -4.51
CA ARG A 148 -2.19 -10.59 -4.33
C ARG A 148 -2.06 -11.04 -2.88
N ASN A 149 -0.94 -10.73 -2.20
CA ASN A 149 -0.71 -11.14 -0.83
C ASN A 149 -1.65 -10.41 0.15
N ILE A 150 -1.86 -9.10 -0.06
CA ILE A 150 -2.86 -8.34 0.71
C ILE A 150 -4.25 -8.96 0.53
N TYR A 151 -4.66 -9.23 -0.72
CA TYR A 151 -5.94 -9.88 -1.03
C TYR A 151 -6.07 -11.26 -0.38
N GLY A 152 -5.04 -12.11 -0.51
CA GLY A 152 -5.00 -13.45 0.06
C GLY A 152 -5.00 -13.47 1.60
N SER A 153 -4.47 -12.41 2.24
CA SER A 153 -4.54 -12.27 3.69
C SER A 153 -5.93 -11.93 4.21
N CYS A 154 -6.82 -11.44 3.34
CA CYS A 154 -8.14 -10.91 3.72
C CYS A 154 -9.32 -11.78 3.28
N ILE A 155 -9.19 -12.50 2.15
CA ILE A 155 -10.30 -13.23 1.55
C ILE A 155 -10.16 -14.73 1.80
N ASN A 156 -11.07 -15.29 2.60
CA ASN A 156 -11.33 -16.73 2.61
C ASN A 156 -12.48 -17.07 1.64
N PRO A 157 -12.20 -17.59 0.43
CA PRO A 157 -13.22 -17.84 -0.59
C PRO A 157 -14.30 -18.85 -0.15
N LYS A 158 -14.01 -19.76 0.78
CA LYS A 158 -14.99 -20.76 1.28
C LYS A 158 -16.04 -20.15 2.21
N LYS A 159 -15.78 -18.97 2.78
CA LYS A 159 -16.61 -18.35 3.84
C LYS A 159 -17.01 -16.91 3.57
N PHE A 160 -16.33 -16.22 2.65
CA PHE A 160 -16.66 -14.86 2.23
C PHE A 160 -18.12 -14.72 1.76
N LEU A 161 -18.72 -15.80 1.22
CA LEU A 161 -20.14 -15.89 0.85
C LEU A 161 -21.14 -15.73 2.01
N ARG A 162 -20.72 -15.84 3.29
CA ARG A 162 -21.62 -15.77 4.45
C ARG A 162 -21.85 -14.36 5.00
N PHE A 163 -21.11 -13.36 4.51
CA PHE A 163 -21.22 -11.96 4.95
C PHE A 163 -21.79 -11.05 3.85
N LEU A 164 -22.97 -11.38 3.32
CA LEU A 164 -23.60 -10.68 2.18
C LEU A 164 -23.50 -9.13 2.17
N PRO A 165 -23.73 -8.39 3.27
CA PRO A 165 -23.64 -6.92 3.26
C PRO A 165 -22.21 -6.42 3.01
N LEU A 166 -21.23 -7.12 3.58
CA LEU A 166 -19.81 -6.82 3.44
C LEU A 166 -19.34 -7.23 2.04
N SER A 167 -19.68 -8.43 1.59
CA SER A 167 -19.28 -8.93 0.27
C SER A 167 -19.78 -8.03 -0.87
N PHE A 168 -21.02 -7.50 -0.78
CA PHE A 168 -21.53 -6.52 -1.74
C PHE A 168 -20.77 -5.18 -1.67
N ALA A 169 -20.49 -4.67 -0.47
CA ALA A 169 -19.71 -3.44 -0.29
C ALA A 169 -18.28 -3.58 -0.84
N TYR A 170 -17.71 -4.78 -0.75
CA TYR A 170 -16.35 -5.10 -1.15
C TYR A 170 -16.18 -5.47 -2.62
N CYS A 171 -17.20 -6.00 -3.26
CA CYS A 171 -17.02 -6.68 -4.56
C CYS A 171 -18.14 -6.34 -5.56
N GLY A 172 -19.13 -5.54 -5.14
CA GLY A 172 -20.28 -5.18 -5.96
C GLY A 172 -21.26 -6.31 -6.17
N GLN A 173 -22.00 -6.26 -7.29
CA GLN A 173 -23.07 -7.20 -7.62
C GLN A 173 -22.56 -8.65 -7.77
N ASP A 174 -21.31 -8.84 -8.20
CA ASP A 174 -20.69 -10.15 -8.42
C ASP A 174 -19.92 -10.68 -7.20
N TYR A 175 -20.34 -10.31 -5.99
CA TYR A 175 -19.64 -10.64 -4.74
C TYR A 175 -19.40 -12.14 -4.51
N GLN A 176 -20.19 -12.99 -5.16
CA GLN A 176 -20.03 -14.45 -5.11
C GLN A 176 -18.72 -14.92 -5.78
N ASN A 177 -18.20 -14.12 -6.72
CA ASN A 177 -16.92 -14.31 -7.41
C ASN A 177 -16.03 -13.07 -7.21
N CYS A 178 -15.83 -12.67 -5.95
CA CYS A 178 -15.04 -11.49 -5.63
C CYS A 178 -13.56 -11.66 -6.00
N THR A 179 -13.22 -11.38 -7.25
CA THR A 179 -11.82 -11.38 -7.70
C THR A 179 -11.05 -10.22 -7.06
N MET A 180 -9.73 -10.33 -7.04
CA MET A 180 -8.83 -9.27 -6.59
C MET A 180 -9.15 -7.91 -7.24
N ASN A 181 -9.44 -7.90 -8.55
CA ASN A 181 -9.74 -6.67 -9.29
C ASN A 181 -11.07 -6.05 -8.86
N LEU A 182 -12.11 -6.87 -8.64
CA LEU A 182 -13.41 -6.38 -8.14
C LEU A 182 -13.26 -5.80 -6.73
N TRP A 183 -12.45 -6.46 -5.91
CA TRP A 183 -12.21 -6.06 -4.53
C TRP A 183 -11.52 -4.70 -4.41
N TYR A 184 -10.37 -4.55 -5.08
CA TYR A 184 -9.67 -3.27 -5.13
C TYR A 184 -10.47 -2.20 -5.87
N GLY A 185 -11.23 -2.59 -6.90
CA GLY A 185 -12.11 -1.68 -7.64
C GLY A 185 -13.22 -1.08 -6.77
N ALA A 186 -13.76 -1.84 -5.81
CA ALA A 186 -14.76 -1.31 -4.87
C ALA A 186 -14.10 -0.47 -3.77
N LEU A 187 -13.01 -0.96 -3.19
CA LEU A 187 -12.29 -0.29 -2.08
C LEU A 187 -11.63 1.02 -2.51
N GLY A 188 -11.23 1.12 -3.78
CA GLY A 188 -10.63 2.33 -4.34
C GLY A 188 -11.64 3.47 -4.56
N LYS A 189 -12.94 3.23 -4.48
CA LYS A 189 -13.93 4.32 -4.63
C LYS A 189 -14.05 5.12 -3.34
N ARG A 190 -14.15 6.45 -3.43
CA ARG A 190 -14.35 7.33 -2.25
C ARG A 190 -15.51 6.91 -1.36
N ARG A 191 -16.57 6.34 -1.95
CA ARG A 191 -17.73 5.82 -1.20
C ARG A 191 -17.40 4.70 -0.21
N ALA A 192 -16.26 4.02 -0.37
CA ALA A 192 -15.78 3.00 0.56
C ALA A 192 -15.20 3.63 1.84
N GLY A 193 -14.91 4.93 1.85
CA GLY A 193 -14.41 5.66 3.02
C GLY A 193 -12.93 5.40 3.35
N LEU A 194 -12.22 4.61 2.55
CA LEU A 194 -10.81 4.28 2.77
C LEU A 194 -9.85 5.29 2.15
N THR A 195 -10.34 6.13 1.23
CA THR A 195 -9.55 7.12 0.50
C THR A 195 -10.39 8.36 0.24
N SER A 196 -9.76 9.54 0.17
CA SER A 196 -10.46 10.78 -0.18
C SER A 196 -10.52 11.05 -1.68
N VAL A 197 -9.82 10.24 -2.48
CA VAL A 197 -9.78 10.26 -3.96
C VAL A 197 -10.23 8.91 -4.51
N ASP A 198 -10.69 8.88 -5.76
CA ASP A 198 -10.95 7.60 -6.44
C ASP A 198 -9.61 6.98 -6.87
N VAL A 199 -9.29 5.83 -6.32
CA VAL A 199 -8.06 5.07 -6.57
C VAL A 199 -8.34 3.93 -7.53
N THR A 200 -7.55 3.86 -8.59
CA THR A 200 -7.42 2.67 -9.42
C THR A 200 -6.14 1.95 -8.99
N PHE A 201 -6.27 0.77 -8.39
CA PHE A 201 -5.13 -0.06 -8.06
C PHE A 201 -4.67 -0.79 -9.33
N GLU A 202 -3.48 -0.44 -9.79
CA GLU A 202 -2.91 -0.94 -11.04
C GLU A 202 -1.86 -2.01 -10.70
N PRO A 203 -2.17 -3.31 -10.87
CA PRO A 203 -1.20 -4.36 -10.63
C PRO A 203 -0.08 -4.34 -11.68
N VAL A 204 1.16 -4.40 -11.24
CA VAL A 204 2.35 -4.35 -12.10
C VAL A 204 3.30 -5.50 -11.77
N ASP A 205 3.72 -6.28 -12.77
CA ASP A 205 4.71 -7.37 -12.62
C ASP A 205 6.16 -6.94 -12.96
N GLN A 206 6.34 -5.70 -13.43
CA GLN A 206 7.61 -5.14 -13.88
C GLN A 206 8.21 -4.21 -12.81
N GLU A 207 9.54 -4.11 -12.75
CA GLU A 207 10.21 -3.19 -11.81
C GLU A 207 9.95 -1.71 -12.12
N ALA A 208 9.60 -1.40 -13.36
CA ALA A 208 9.19 -0.07 -13.78
C ALA A 208 8.25 -0.14 -14.99
N ILE A 209 7.38 0.86 -15.12
CA ILE A 209 6.51 1.09 -16.27
C ILE A 209 6.65 2.53 -16.75
N PHE A 210 6.27 2.79 -18.00
CA PHE A 210 6.30 4.12 -18.58
C PHE A 210 4.89 4.56 -18.99
N THR A 211 4.49 5.76 -18.59
CA THR A 211 3.34 6.46 -19.18
C THR A 211 3.84 7.72 -19.85
N GLY A 212 3.87 7.73 -21.17
CA GLY A 212 4.56 8.76 -21.94
C GLY A 212 6.06 8.75 -21.64
N LEU A 213 6.59 9.90 -21.20
CA LEU A 213 8.00 10.06 -20.86
C LEU A 213 8.32 9.83 -19.37
N ARG A 214 7.30 9.57 -18.54
CA ARG A 214 7.47 9.39 -17.09
C ARG A 214 7.56 7.91 -16.73
N GLU A 215 8.65 7.56 -16.05
CA GLU A 215 8.82 6.26 -15.38
C GLU A 215 8.04 6.25 -14.07
N TYR A 216 7.38 5.13 -13.79
CA TYR A 216 6.78 4.81 -12.51
C TYR A 216 7.34 3.47 -12.02
N ARG A 217 7.69 3.39 -10.75
CA ARG A 217 8.14 2.18 -10.07
C ARG A 217 7.05 1.76 -9.10
N PRO A 218 6.46 0.57 -9.24
CA PRO A 218 5.31 0.19 -8.43
C PRO A 218 5.69 0.08 -6.95
N PHE A 219 4.75 0.41 -6.06
CA PHE A 219 4.91 0.15 -4.64
C PHE A 219 5.09 -1.34 -4.42
N LYS A 220 6.18 -1.71 -3.76
CA LYS A 220 6.58 -3.10 -3.56
C LYS A 220 7.09 -3.25 -2.14
N ASP A 221 6.46 -4.14 -1.41
CA ASP A 221 6.85 -4.42 -0.03
C ASP A 221 6.36 -5.81 0.40
N SER A 222 6.99 -6.36 1.43
CA SER A 222 6.58 -7.60 2.07
C SER A 222 5.28 -7.40 2.83
N MET A 223 4.39 -8.37 2.67
CA MET A 223 3.05 -8.40 3.24
C MET A 223 2.90 -9.69 4.04
N TYR A 224 2.14 -9.61 5.14
CA TYR A 224 1.90 -10.76 6.01
C TYR A 224 0.89 -11.73 5.39
N GLY A 225 1.18 -13.01 5.43
CA GLY A 225 0.20 -14.08 5.23
C GLY A 225 -0.80 -14.13 6.39
N CYS A 226 -2.01 -14.62 6.15
CA CYS A 226 -3.04 -14.67 7.18
C CYS A 226 -2.74 -15.66 8.33
N ASN A 227 -1.81 -16.60 8.13
CA ASN A 227 -1.33 -17.51 9.17
C ASN A 227 -0.17 -16.94 9.99
N GLU A 228 0.36 -15.76 9.64
CA GLU A 228 1.39 -15.09 10.42
C GLU A 228 0.81 -14.38 11.64
N THR A 229 1.57 -14.38 12.74
CA THR A 229 1.22 -13.63 13.94
C THR A 229 1.68 -12.19 13.81
N VAL A 230 0.72 -11.26 13.75
CA VAL A 230 0.97 -9.82 13.68
C VAL A 230 0.47 -9.19 14.98
N SER A 231 1.30 -8.34 15.61
CA SER A 231 0.94 -7.69 16.88
C SER A 231 0.42 -8.66 17.97
N GLY A 232 0.96 -9.88 18.01
CA GLY A 232 0.58 -10.94 18.95
C GLY A 232 -0.74 -11.65 18.65
N LYS A 233 -1.33 -11.44 17.47
CA LYS A 233 -2.58 -12.08 17.04
C LYS A 233 -2.40 -12.76 15.68
N THR A 234 -2.90 -13.98 15.57
CA THR A 234 -3.04 -14.71 14.31
C THR A 234 -4.50 -14.68 13.89
N CYS A 235 -4.77 -14.75 12.59
CA CYS A 235 -6.15 -14.79 12.10
C CYS A 235 -6.84 -16.10 12.51
N ALA A 236 -8.16 -16.06 12.68
CA ALA A 236 -8.92 -17.27 12.96
C ALA A 236 -8.99 -18.16 11.72
N CYS A 237 -9.06 -19.48 11.92
CA CYS A 237 -9.26 -20.45 10.84
C CYS A 237 -10.49 -20.13 9.96
N GLU A 238 -11.54 -19.53 10.54
CA GLU A 238 -12.72 -19.09 9.80
C GLU A 238 -12.40 -17.99 8.75
N ASP A 239 -11.43 -17.13 9.05
CA ASP A 239 -10.99 -16.03 8.20
C ASP A 239 -9.73 -16.39 7.38
N CYS A 240 -9.03 -17.47 7.72
CA CYS A 240 -7.79 -17.92 7.05
C CYS A 240 -7.67 -19.46 7.05
N GLU A 241 -7.91 -20.10 5.90
CA GLU A 241 -7.82 -21.56 5.77
C GLU A 241 -6.43 -22.12 6.10
N ALA A 242 -5.36 -21.38 5.77
CA ALA A 242 -3.98 -21.81 6.01
C ALA A 242 -3.69 -22.08 7.49
N VAL A 243 -4.35 -21.35 8.40
CA VAL A 243 -4.24 -21.59 9.85
C VAL A 243 -4.80 -22.96 10.24
N CYS A 244 -5.84 -23.42 9.56
CA CYS A 244 -6.45 -24.72 9.82
C CYS A 244 -5.52 -25.87 9.39
N GLU A 245 -4.87 -25.71 8.24
CA GLU A 245 -3.91 -26.69 7.71
C GLU A 245 -2.68 -26.81 8.63
N ASP A 246 -2.15 -25.67 9.09
CA ASP A 246 -1.03 -25.64 10.05
C ASP A 246 -1.40 -26.32 11.39
N ALA A 247 -2.63 -26.15 11.86
CA ALA A 247 -3.12 -26.80 13.09
C ALA A 247 -3.24 -28.31 12.92
N ASP A 248 -3.76 -28.79 11.80
CA ASP A 248 -3.88 -30.23 11.51
C ASP A 248 -2.51 -30.90 11.39
N ASP A 249 -1.53 -30.22 10.80
CA ASP A 249 -0.16 -30.74 10.69
C ASP A 249 0.60 -30.70 12.02
N ALA A 250 0.34 -29.71 12.88
CA ALA A 250 0.83 -29.69 14.26
C ALA A 250 0.27 -30.86 15.09
N VAL A 251 -1.00 -31.25 14.87
CA VAL A 251 -1.62 -32.41 15.54
C VAL A 251 -1.03 -33.73 15.05
N LYS A 252 -0.73 -33.86 13.75
CA LYS A 252 -0.10 -35.07 13.18
C LYS A 252 1.36 -35.26 13.61
N THR A 253 2.06 -34.17 13.90
CA THR A 253 3.48 -34.18 14.30
C THR A 253 3.68 -34.29 15.81
N ALA A 254 2.62 -34.11 16.61
CA ALA A 254 2.67 -34.36 18.05
C ALA A 254 2.94 -35.85 18.31
N PRO A 255 3.98 -36.21 19.10
CA PRO A 255 4.20 -37.59 19.50
C PRO A 255 2.96 -38.08 20.26
N LEU A 256 2.45 -39.27 19.91
CA LEU A 256 1.44 -39.92 20.74
C LEU A 256 2.00 -40.04 22.15
N SER A 257 1.43 -39.29 23.09
CA SER A 257 1.71 -39.45 24.51
C SER A 257 1.17 -40.82 24.94
N THR A 258 2.07 -41.81 24.98
CA THR A 258 1.88 -43.09 25.69
C THR A 258 2.19 -42.95 27.16
#